data_AF-A0A7X6Z9J2-F1
#
_entry.id   AF-A0A7X6Z9J2-F1
#
_cell.length_a   1.000
_cell.length_b   1.000
_cell.length_c   1.000
_cell.angle_alpha   90.00
_cell.angle_beta   90.00
_cell.angle_gamma   90.00
#
_symmetry.space_group_name_H-M   'P 1'
#
loop_
_entity.id
_entity.type
_entity.pdbx_description
1 polymer ?
#
loop_
_entity_poly.entity_id
_entity_poly.type
_entity_poly.pdbx_seq_one_letter_code
_entity_poly.pdbx_strand_id
1 'polypeptide(L)'
;NNPQLTISDYCPGLDYEELTVSKTAETSYTRTHSWDIAKKVETEDGWMKDGYAKIWLYIDGHGDETATWTVDVTYGGYTDSDWNVTGLISIANTGTLDAVITCIEDVLAGTQISVTCPVALPYVLPAGQTLLCTYSENGHFTGTNVATVTTERDVYSSQADVTWGEPTTEVNKTVSIRDISDLFGAVDLGSVTAPDNARFTYSKAFAWADYGAEGSYFYANTATILETGQYATAGLKVNVQGYVYETAFAKGDDATDFIPTFSRWGWTNRIGEGTYTWDLWAGAAQCDTSKGTLVGSVTVVYSGGQVAVTYQAANGNVIDETHVYAGYDMFPKVKIGKKMVDTVAPGAYTNPGSFTGSVYVIAHAVVGMPDPTFGP
;
A
#
# COMPACT_ATOMS: atom_id res chain seq x y z
N ASN A 1 20.76 -109.94 -27.38
CA ASN A 1 20.09 -109.12 -26.35
C ASN A 1 21.07 -108.77 -25.25
N ASN A 2 21.80 -107.67 -25.44
CA ASN A 2 22.64 -107.07 -24.41
C ASN A 2 21.84 -105.87 -23.88
N PRO A 3 21.59 -105.74 -22.56
CA PRO A 3 20.77 -104.65 -22.07
C PRO A 3 21.52 -103.34 -22.25
N GLN A 4 20.86 -102.39 -22.93
CA GLN A 4 21.31 -101.02 -23.08
C GLN A 4 21.19 -100.36 -21.70
N LEU A 5 22.33 -99.98 -21.12
CA LEU A 5 22.38 -99.22 -19.88
C LEU A 5 22.01 -97.77 -20.18
N THR A 6 20.79 -97.36 -19.85
CA THR A 6 20.37 -95.95 -19.93
C THR A 6 20.79 -95.28 -18.63
N ILE A 7 21.83 -94.45 -18.68
CA ILE A 7 22.16 -93.53 -17.58
C ILE A 7 21.20 -92.35 -17.71
N SER A 8 20.25 -92.28 -16.79
CA SER A 8 19.38 -91.12 -16.58
C SER A 8 20.11 -90.16 -15.64
N ASP A 9 20.72 -89.11 -16.18
CA ASP A 9 21.13 -87.94 -15.39
C ASP A 9 19.87 -87.18 -14.95
N TYR A 10 19.15 -87.74 -13.99
CA TYR A 10 18.18 -87.01 -13.18
C TYR A 10 18.84 -86.77 -11.83
N CYS A 11 19.57 -85.66 -11.72
CA CYS A 11 19.88 -85.07 -10.43
C CYS A 11 18.58 -84.40 -9.94
N PRO A 12 17.83 -84.96 -8.96
CA PRO A 12 16.79 -84.19 -8.30
C PRO A 12 17.47 -82.92 -7.76
N GLY A 13 16.92 -81.76 -8.08
CA GLY A 13 17.40 -80.50 -7.50
C GLY A 13 17.47 -80.68 -5.98
N LEU A 14 18.62 -80.34 -5.40
CA LEU A 14 18.77 -80.38 -3.95
C LEU A 14 17.73 -79.44 -3.34
N ASP A 15 17.11 -79.83 -2.24
CA ASP A 15 16.26 -78.91 -1.48
C ASP A 15 17.13 -77.90 -0.75
N TYR A 16 16.80 -76.61 -0.89
CA TYR A 16 17.55 -75.51 -0.28
C TYR A 16 16.63 -74.38 0.18
N GLU A 17 17.09 -73.66 1.20
CA GLU A 17 16.52 -72.38 1.61
C GLU A 17 17.26 -71.27 0.85
N GLU A 18 16.52 -70.31 0.31
CA GLU A 18 17.09 -69.11 -0.31
C GLU A 18 16.06 -67.98 -0.15
N LEU A 19 16.48 -66.85 0.41
CA LEU A 19 15.67 -65.64 0.49
C LEU A 19 16.28 -64.52 -0.33
N THR A 20 15.48 -63.94 -1.23
CA THR A 20 15.82 -62.67 -1.88
C THR A 20 15.28 -61.53 -1.02
N VAL A 21 16.18 -60.80 -0.36
CA VAL A 21 15.84 -59.60 0.41
C VAL A 21 16.10 -58.35 -0.42
N SER A 22 15.10 -57.48 -0.55
CA SER A 22 15.25 -56.15 -1.14
C SER A 22 14.75 -55.07 -0.19
N LYS A 23 15.32 -53.88 -0.33
CA LYS A 23 15.03 -52.75 0.54
C LYS A 23 14.95 -51.45 -0.24
N THR A 24 14.00 -50.58 0.11
CA THR A 24 13.96 -49.18 -0.34
C THR A 24 14.31 -48.23 0.79
N ALA A 25 14.79 -47.03 0.47
CA ALA A 25 14.95 -45.92 1.40
C ALA A 25 14.48 -44.63 0.71
N GLU A 26 13.25 -44.23 1.02
CA GLU A 26 12.58 -43.04 0.49
C GLU A 26 12.71 -41.92 1.50
N THR A 27 13.17 -40.76 1.05
CA THR A 27 13.43 -39.59 1.89
C THR A 27 12.37 -38.52 1.67
N SER A 28 11.99 -37.83 2.74
CA SER A 28 10.99 -36.75 2.68
C SER A 28 11.30 -35.67 3.71
N TYR A 29 11.08 -34.41 3.32
CA TYR A 29 11.24 -33.25 4.20
C TYR A 29 10.40 -32.08 3.68
N THR A 30 10.10 -31.16 4.58
CA THR A 30 9.38 -29.92 4.30
C THR A 30 10.37 -28.77 4.19
N ARG A 31 10.25 -27.95 3.16
CA ARG A 31 10.96 -26.67 3.03
C ARG A 31 10.00 -25.52 3.26
N THR A 32 10.28 -24.68 4.25
CA THR A 32 9.51 -23.45 4.50
C THR A 32 10.30 -22.24 4.04
N HIS A 33 9.71 -21.48 3.11
CA HIS A 33 10.31 -20.29 2.52
C HIS A 33 10.03 -19.05 3.37
N SER A 34 11.07 -18.25 3.61
CA SER A 34 10.99 -16.98 4.33
C SER A 34 10.96 -15.81 3.37
N TRP A 35 10.19 -14.79 3.71
CA TRP A 35 10.02 -13.58 2.92
C TRP A 35 10.11 -12.34 3.81
N ASP A 36 10.49 -11.22 3.22
CA ASP A 36 10.41 -9.90 3.82
C ASP A 36 9.65 -8.97 2.88
N ILE A 37 8.95 -7.99 3.46
CA ILE A 37 8.22 -6.96 2.71
C ILE A 37 8.61 -5.57 3.21
N ALA A 38 8.91 -4.68 2.28
CA ALA A 38 9.15 -3.28 2.55
C ALA A 38 8.23 -2.43 1.67
N LYS A 39 7.80 -1.30 2.20
CA LYS A 39 6.93 -0.36 1.49
C LYS A 39 7.39 1.06 1.73
N LYS A 40 7.37 1.88 0.68
CA LYS A 40 7.60 3.31 0.76
C LYS A 40 6.69 4.08 -0.19
N VAL A 41 6.56 5.37 0.06
CA VAL A 41 5.97 6.34 -0.85
C VAL A 41 6.97 7.48 -1.02
N GLU A 42 7.16 7.91 -2.26
CA GLU A 42 8.02 9.02 -2.64
C GLU A 42 7.19 10.02 -3.44
N THR A 43 7.47 11.31 -3.26
CA THR A 43 6.85 12.41 -4.03
C THR A 43 7.92 13.06 -4.91
N GLU A 44 7.51 13.80 -5.95
CA GLU A 44 8.43 14.40 -6.91
C GLU A 44 9.30 15.46 -6.23
N ASP A 45 8.73 16.23 -5.31
CA ASP A 45 9.45 17.25 -4.55
C ASP A 45 10.20 16.70 -3.32
N GLY A 46 9.93 15.46 -2.93
CA GLY A 46 10.68 14.76 -1.87
C GLY A 46 10.50 15.32 -0.46
N TRP A 47 9.45 16.13 -0.21
CA TRP A 47 9.20 16.69 1.10
C TRP A 47 8.81 15.61 2.12
N MET A 48 9.27 15.80 3.36
CA MET A 48 8.98 14.91 4.48
C MET A 48 8.48 15.71 5.69
N LYS A 49 7.47 15.19 6.39
CA LYS A 49 6.98 15.79 7.65
C LYS A 49 6.59 14.70 8.65
N ASP A 50 7.27 14.72 9.80
CA ASP A 50 7.13 13.75 10.89
C ASP A 50 7.31 12.29 10.41
N GLY A 51 8.29 12.07 9.53
CA GLY A 51 8.62 10.73 9.00
C GLY A 51 7.75 10.25 7.83
N TYR A 52 6.79 11.06 7.37
CA TYR A 52 5.94 10.73 6.22
C TYR A 52 6.24 11.62 5.02
N ALA A 53 6.07 11.08 3.81
CA ALA A 53 6.12 11.87 2.58
C ALA A 53 5.02 12.93 2.59
N LYS A 54 5.30 14.06 1.95
CA LYS A 54 4.50 15.27 2.08
C LYS A 54 4.27 15.93 0.72
N ILE A 55 3.04 16.34 0.47
CA ILE A 55 2.64 17.19 -0.65
C ILE A 55 2.04 18.49 -0.11
N TRP A 56 2.37 19.60 -0.79
CA TRP A 56 1.78 20.93 -0.58
C TRP A 56 1.09 21.37 -1.87
N LEU A 57 -0.25 21.36 -1.87
CA LEU A 57 -1.05 21.76 -3.02
C LEU A 57 -1.43 23.23 -2.90
N TYR A 58 -1.12 24.02 -3.93
CA TYR A 58 -1.37 25.45 -3.98
C TYR A 58 -2.51 25.78 -4.94
N ILE A 59 -3.22 26.87 -4.66
CA ILE A 59 -4.43 27.28 -5.40
C ILE A 59 -4.18 27.46 -6.90
N ASP A 60 -2.98 27.88 -7.29
CA ASP A 60 -2.56 28.09 -8.67
C ASP A 60 -1.97 26.83 -9.34
N GLY A 61 -1.94 25.69 -8.64
CA GLY A 61 -1.49 24.39 -9.12
C GLY A 61 0.04 24.19 -9.15
N HIS A 62 0.85 25.12 -8.66
CA HIS A 62 2.32 24.99 -8.78
C HIS A 62 2.94 23.90 -7.90
N GLY A 63 2.19 23.35 -6.93
CA GLY A 63 2.61 22.20 -6.12
C GLY A 63 1.87 20.91 -6.47
N ASP A 64 1.13 20.88 -7.58
CA ASP A 64 0.54 19.65 -8.08
C ASP A 64 1.65 18.67 -8.47
N GLU A 65 1.63 17.47 -7.90
CA GLU A 65 2.71 16.49 -8.07
C GLU A 65 2.20 15.04 -8.00
N THR A 66 3.07 14.10 -8.39
CA THR A 66 2.80 12.66 -8.33
C THR A 66 3.44 12.00 -7.11
N ALA A 67 2.66 11.20 -6.38
CA ALA A 67 3.22 10.26 -5.40
C ALA A 67 3.34 8.86 -6.02
N THR A 68 4.48 8.20 -5.79
CA THR A 68 4.75 6.83 -6.23
C THR A 68 4.97 5.92 -5.03
N TRP A 69 4.18 4.86 -4.92
CA TRP A 69 4.36 3.80 -3.95
C TRP A 69 5.20 2.68 -4.54
N THR A 70 6.12 2.15 -3.73
CA THR A 70 6.92 0.97 -4.05
C THR A 70 6.72 -0.06 -2.95
N VAL A 71 6.42 -1.30 -3.34
CA VAL A 71 6.41 -2.48 -2.48
C VAL A 71 7.50 -3.43 -2.97
N ASP A 72 8.50 -3.66 -2.13
CA ASP A 72 9.59 -4.60 -2.36
C ASP A 72 9.33 -5.87 -1.55
N VAL A 73 9.29 -7.02 -2.22
CA VAL A 73 9.20 -8.34 -1.59
C VAL A 73 10.50 -9.09 -1.84
N THR A 74 11.17 -9.45 -0.76
CA THR A 74 12.52 -10.04 -0.79
C THR A 74 12.47 -11.46 -0.26
N TYR A 75 13.06 -12.39 -0.98
CA TYR A 75 13.24 -13.75 -0.55
C TYR A 75 14.33 -13.84 0.53
N GLY A 76 13.97 -14.32 1.71
CA GLY A 76 14.83 -14.44 2.89
C GLY A 76 15.54 -15.79 3.02
N GLY A 77 15.37 -16.69 2.05
CA GLY A 77 15.87 -18.06 2.10
C GLY A 77 14.83 -19.05 2.64
N TYR A 78 15.29 -20.16 3.20
CA TYR A 78 14.41 -21.24 3.65
C TYR A 78 14.94 -21.94 4.90
N THR A 79 14.05 -22.67 5.56
CA THR A 79 14.38 -23.62 6.62
C THR A 79 13.73 -24.97 6.31
N ASP A 80 14.52 -26.03 6.43
CA ASP A 80 14.06 -27.40 6.17
C ASP A 80 13.72 -28.11 7.49
N SER A 81 12.58 -28.79 7.54
CA SER A 81 12.03 -29.49 8.70
C SER A 81 11.40 -30.83 8.32
N ASP A 82 10.91 -31.58 9.31
CA ASP A 82 10.12 -32.80 9.11
C ASP A 82 10.82 -33.88 8.27
N TRP A 83 12.14 -33.98 8.45
CA TRP A 83 12.98 -35.00 7.83
C TRP A 83 12.52 -36.41 8.26
N ASN A 84 12.29 -37.30 7.30
CA ASN A 84 11.90 -38.68 7.55
C ASN A 84 12.44 -39.62 6.48
N VAL A 85 12.83 -40.82 6.88
CA VAL A 85 13.23 -41.92 5.99
C VAL A 85 12.23 -43.07 6.17
N THR A 86 11.57 -43.45 5.09
CA THR A 86 10.64 -44.57 5.05
C THR A 86 11.08 -45.62 4.06
N GLY A 87 10.59 -46.84 4.20
CA GLY A 87 10.79 -47.81 3.14
C GLY A 87 10.11 -49.15 3.36
N LEU A 88 10.31 -50.01 2.37
CA LEU A 88 9.81 -51.37 2.31
C LEU A 88 10.98 -52.34 2.40
N ILE A 89 10.84 -53.37 3.22
CA ILE A 89 11.70 -54.56 3.23
C ILE A 89 10.87 -55.69 2.64
N SER A 90 11.30 -56.21 1.49
CA SER A 90 10.64 -57.31 0.80
C SER A 90 11.49 -58.57 0.92
N ILE A 91 10.92 -59.60 1.52
CA ILE A 91 11.58 -60.88 1.78
C ILE A 91 10.84 -61.94 0.96
N ALA A 92 11.41 -62.34 -0.17
CA ALA A 92 10.83 -63.36 -1.04
C ALA A 92 11.56 -64.69 -0.84
N ASN A 93 10.82 -65.77 -0.54
CA ASN A 93 11.39 -67.12 -0.49
C ASN A 93 11.48 -67.68 -1.91
N THR A 94 12.70 -67.69 -2.45
CA THR A 94 13.02 -68.15 -3.81
C THR A 94 13.61 -69.56 -3.84
N GLY A 95 13.82 -70.17 -2.66
CA GLY A 95 14.24 -71.55 -2.50
C GLY A 95 13.09 -72.55 -2.66
N THR A 96 13.38 -73.83 -2.37
CA THR A 96 12.39 -74.92 -2.47
C THR A 96 11.83 -75.32 -1.10
N LEU A 97 12.46 -74.89 0.00
CA LEU A 97 12.04 -75.14 1.37
C LEU A 97 11.35 -73.94 2.01
N ASP A 98 10.42 -74.21 2.93
CA ASP A 98 9.87 -73.19 3.82
C ASP A 98 10.98 -72.62 4.73
N ALA A 99 11.03 -71.29 4.87
CA ALA A 99 12.04 -70.60 5.67
C ALA A 99 11.45 -70.14 7.00
N VAL A 100 12.06 -70.51 8.12
CA VAL A 100 11.62 -70.05 9.46
C VAL A 100 12.40 -68.80 9.82
N ILE A 101 11.78 -67.63 9.65
CA ILE A 101 12.36 -66.32 9.99
C ILE A 101 12.27 -66.13 11.50
N THR A 102 13.41 -65.97 12.16
CA THR A 102 13.51 -65.80 13.62
C THR A 102 13.70 -64.35 14.03
N CYS A 103 14.35 -63.54 13.19
CA CYS A 103 14.61 -62.14 13.46
C CYS A 103 14.67 -61.30 12.18
N ILE A 104 14.15 -60.08 12.24
CA ILE A 104 14.32 -59.05 11.22
C ILE A 104 14.81 -57.81 11.93
N GLU A 105 16.03 -57.38 11.61
CA GLU A 105 16.65 -56.18 12.15
C GLU A 105 16.85 -55.16 11.04
N ASP A 106 16.75 -53.87 11.37
CA ASP A 106 17.03 -52.79 10.44
C ASP A 106 17.93 -51.75 11.12
N VAL A 107 19.03 -51.43 10.47
CA VAL A 107 20.07 -50.54 10.99
C VAL A 107 20.23 -49.36 10.04
N LEU A 108 19.67 -48.22 10.43
CA LEU A 108 19.72 -46.97 9.70
C LEU A 108 20.89 -46.13 10.21
N ALA A 109 21.86 -45.84 9.34
CA ALA A 109 23.04 -45.03 9.66
C ALA A 109 23.77 -45.50 10.95
N GLY A 110 23.82 -46.81 11.17
CA GLY A 110 24.48 -47.43 12.33
C GLY A 110 23.64 -47.52 13.60
N THR A 111 22.37 -47.08 13.58
CA THR A 111 21.44 -47.21 14.72
C THR A 111 20.31 -48.17 14.35
N GLN A 112 19.98 -49.10 15.25
CA GLN A 112 18.85 -50.01 15.05
C GLN A 112 17.53 -49.25 15.14
N ILE A 113 16.65 -49.46 14.16
CA ILE A 113 15.32 -48.85 14.07
C ILE A 113 14.21 -49.90 14.10
N SER A 114 12.98 -49.46 14.32
CA SER A 114 11.83 -50.38 14.41
C SER A 114 11.33 -50.80 13.04
N VAL A 115 11.10 -52.11 12.87
CA VAL A 115 10.48 -52.70 11.67
C VAL A 115 9.08 -53.20 12.02
N THR A 116 8.11 -52.89 11.17
CA THR A 116 6.72 -53.37 11.30
C THR A 116 6.42 -54.40 10.22
N CYS A 117 6.10 -55.63 10.63
CA CYS A 117 5.67 -56.71 9.75
C CYS A 117 4.22 -57.11 10.05
N PRO A 118 3.45 -57.61 9.07
CA PRO A 118 2.07 -58.08 9.28
C PRO A 118 1.98 -59.42 10.04
N VAL A 119 3.10 -59.93 10.55
CA VAL A 119 3.25 -61.22 11.21
C VAL A 119 4.09 -61.07 12.48
N ALA A 120 3.91 -61.99 13.43
CA ALA A 120 4.78 -62.10 14.60
C ALA A 120 5.91 -63.11 14.33
N LEU A 121 7.10 -62.84 14.85
CA LEU A 121 8.26 -63.73 14.74
C LEU A 121 8.35 -64.68 15.96
N PRO A 122 8.83 -65.93 15.78
CA PRO A 122 9.27 -66.52 14.52
C PRO A 122 8.11 -66.82 13.55
N TYR A 123 8.36 -66.69 12.25
CA TYR A 123 7.37 -66.86 11.18
C TYR A 123 7.87 -67.82 10.10
N VAL A 124 7.03 -68.77 9.70
CA VAL A 124 7.32 -69.67 8.57
C VAL A 124 6.88 -69.00 7.27
N LEU A 125 7.82 -68.62 6.42
CA LEU A 125 7.57 -68.09 5.07
C LEU A 125 7.61 -69.25 4.06
N PRO A 126 6.46 -69.69 3.52
CA PRO A 126 6.44 -70.83 2.60
C PRO A 126 7.22 -70.57 1.32
N ALA A 127 7.73 -71.63 0.69
CA ALA A 127 8.41 -71.53 -0.61
C ALA A 127 7.52 -70.80 -1.65
N GLY A 128 8.12 -69.83 -2.35
CA GLY A 128 7.44 -69.00 -3.35
C GLY A 128 6.58 -67.85 -2.79
N GLN A 129 6.51 -67.65 -1.48
CA GLN A 129 5.79 -66.53 -0.87
C GLN A 129 6.69 -65.32 -0.61
N THR A 130 6.08 -64.15 -0.37
CA THR A 130 6.77 -62.91 -0.03
C THR A 130 6.20 -62.28 1.23
N LEU A 131 7.06 -61.90 2.17
CA LEU A 131 6.73 -61.08 3.33
C LEU A 131 7.17 -59.64 3.07
N LEU A 132 6.26 -58.70 3.31
CA LEU A 132 6.52 -57.27 3.20
C LEU A 132 6.47 -56.63 4.58
N CYS A 133 7.55 -55.96 4.96
CA CYS A 133 7.64 -55.18 6.19
C CYS A 133 7.95 -53.72 5.87
N THR A 134 7.54 -52.80 6.74
CA THR A 134 7.78 -51.37 6.57
C THR A 134 8.55 -50.80 7.75
N TYR A 135 9.19 -49.66 7.51
CA TYR A 135 9.84 -48.87 8.55
C TYR A 135 9.67 -47.37 8.25
N SER A 136 9.73 -46.55 9.31
CA SER A 136 9.70 -45.08 9.22
C SER A 136 10.48 -44.53 10.40
N GLU A 137 11.45 -43.68 10.14
CA GLU A 137 12.27 -43.05 11.17
C GLU A 137 12.44 -41.56 10.89
N ASN A 138 12.04 -40.73 11.84
CA ASN A 138 12.17 -39.28 11.74
C ASN A 138 13.62 -38.85 12.03
N GLY A 139 14.16 -37.98 11.18
CA GLY A 139 15.49 -37.44 11.32
C GLY A 139 16.21 -37.26 9.99
N HIS A 140 17.29 -36.49 10.03
CA HIS A 140 18.19 -36.34 8.90
C HIS A 140 19.32 -37.37 9.02
N PHE A 141 19.31 -38.38 8.15
CA PHE A 141 20.30 -39.45 8.14
C PHE A 141 21.20 -39.37 6.90
N THR A 142 22.41 -39.91 7.02
CA THR A 142 23.36 -40.06 5.92
C THR A 142 23.94 -41.48 5.95
N GLY A 143 24.22 -42.05 4.78
CA GLY A 143 24.76 -43.41 4.66
C GLY A 143 23.70 -44.39 4.20
N THR A 144 23.74 -45.62 4.70
CA THR A 144 22.84 -46.70 4.29
C THR A 144 21.82 -47.04 5.36
N ASN A 145 20.72 -47.65 4.94
CA ASN A 145 19.86 -48.44 5.78
C ASN A 145 20.02 -49.92 5.43
N VAL A 146 20.35 -50.76 6.40
CA VAL A 146 20.67 -52.19 6.20
C VAL A 146 19.65 -53.05 6.92
N ALA A 147 18.88 -53.84 6.17
CA ALA A 147 17.99 -54.85 6.72
C ALA A 147 18.70 -56.21 6.76
N THR A 148 18.62 -56.89 7.89
CA THR A 148 19.16 -58.23 8.11
C THR A 148 18.04 -59.18 8.54
N VAL A 149 17.88 -60.26 7.80
CA VAL A 149 16.88 -61.31 8.04
C VAL A 149 17.61 -62.56 8.46
N THR A 150 17.34 -63.02 9.69
CA THR A 150 17.92 -64.24 10.25
C THR A 150 16.86 -65.34 10.20
N THR A 151 17.20 -66.49 9.62
CA THR A 151 16.38 -67.70 9.68
C THR A 151 17.00 -68.68 10.68
N GLU A 152 16.39 -69.86 10.86
CA GLU A 152 17.03 -70.95 11.62
C GLU A 152 18.28 -71.51 10.93
N ARG A 153 18.52 -71.18 9.65
CA ARG A 153 19.55 -71.82 8.81
C ARG A 153 20.59 -70.86 8.25
N ASP A 154 20.22 -69.62 7.96
CA ASP A 154 21.10 -68.65 7.30
C ASP A 154 20.75 -67.19 7.65
N VAL A 155 21.57 -66.26 7.15
CA VAL A 155 21.41 -64.81 7.31
C VAL A 155 21.45 -64.13 5.96
N TYR A 156 20.41 -63.37 5.65
CA TYR A 156 20.28 -62.63 4.40
C TYR A 156 20.26 -61.14 4.71
N SER A 157 20.87 -60.32 3.85
CA SER A 157 20.91 -58.88 4.05
C SER A 157 20.68 -58.12 2.76
N SER A 158 20.06 -56.96 2.88
CA SER A 158 19.93 -56.00 1.80
C SER A 158 20.09 -54.59 2.34
N GLN A 159 20.54 -53.67 1.50
CA GLN A 159 20.74 -52.28 1.89
C GLN A 159 20.19 -51.31 0.84
N ALA A 160 19.85 -50.11 1.30
CA ALA A 160 19.49 -48.98 0.46
C ALA A 160 20.24 -47.73 0.94
N ASP A 161 20.72 -46.92 -0.01
CA ASP A 161 21.37 -45.65 0.29
C ASP A 161 20.33 -44.59 0.66
N VAL A 162 20.59 -43.83 1.72
CA VAL A 162 19.78 -42.65 2.07
C VAL A 162 20.26 -41.48 1.23
N THR A 163 19.43 -41.06 0.27
CA THR A 163 19.71 -39.93 -0.62
C THR A 163 18.62 -38.88 -0.50
N TRP A 164 19.02 -37.64 -0.19
CA TRP A 164 18.09 -36.50 -0.07
C TRP A 164 18.01 -35.76 -1.40
N GLY A 165 16.80 -35.62 -1.93
CA GLY A 165 16.50 -34.88 -3.15
C GLY A 165 15.89 -33.49 -2.87
N GLU A 166 15.06 -33.03 -3.80
CA GLU A 166 14.20 -31.86 -3.60
C GLU A 166 13.20 -32.09 -2.45
N PRO A 167 12.71 -31.01 -1.80
CA PRO A 167 11.71 -31.14 -0.75
C PRO A 167 10.44 -31.80 -1.28
N THR A 168 9.82 -32.64 -0.46
CA THR A 168 8.54 -33.28 -0.77
C THR A 168 7.36 -32.34 -0.52
N THR A 169 7.56 -31.31 0.30
CA THR A 169 6.55 -30.29 0.61
C THR A 169 7.22 -28.94 0.69
N GLU A 170 6.66 -27.94 0.02
CA GLU A 170 7.17 -26.56 0.06
C GLU A 170 6.07 -25.63 0.57
N VAL A 171 6.37 -24.91 1.66
CA VAL A 171 5.46 -23.97 2.32
C VAL A 171 5.90 -22.55 2.00
N ASN A 172 4.95 -21.71 1.58
CA ASN A 172 5.17 -20.32 1.16
C ASN A 172 6.15 -20.18 -0.01
N LYS A 173 6.28 -21.19 -0.88
CA LYS A 173 7.15 -21.11 -2.07
C LYS A 173 6.73 -19.96 -2.99
N THR A 174 5.43 -19.80 -3.18
CA THR A 174 4.84 -18.66 -3.89
C THR A 174 4.01 -17.87 -2.89
N VAL A 175 4.18 -16.56 -2.90
CA VAL A 175 3.44 -15.64 -2.04
C VAL A 175 2.75 -14.56 -2.84
N SER A 176 1.57 -14.14 -2.35
CA SER A 176 0.67 -13.19 -3.00
C SER A 176 0.60 -11.90 -2.18
N ILE A 177 0.65 -10.75 -2.87
CA ILE A 177 0.71 -9.44 -2.24
C ILE A 177 -0.62 -8.72 -2.47
N ARG A 178 -1.26 -8.32 -1.36
CA ARG A 178 -2.44 -7.45 -1.37
C ARG A 178 -2.13 -6.13 -0.69
N ASP A 179 -2.60 -5.05 -1.29
CA ASP A 179 -2.40 -3.68 -0.86
C ASP A 179 -3.74 -3.03 -0.54
N ILE A 180 -3.85 -2.36 0.62
CA ILE A 180 -5.09 -1.72 1.06
C ILE A 180 -4.79 -0.27 1.46
N SER A 181 -5.52 0.66 0.85
CA SER A 181 -5.38 2.09 1.14
C SER A 181 -6.69 2.86 1.01
N ASP A 182 -6.72 4.04 1.61
CA ASP A 182 -7.84 4.98 1.48
C ASP A 182 -8.02 5.50 0.03
N LEU A 183 -6.96 5.48 -0.77
CA LEU A 183 -6.92 6.02 -2.13
C LEU A 183 -7.35 5.01 -3.19
N PHE A 184 -6.99 3.74 -3.01
CA PHE A 184 -7.17 2.70 -4.03
C PHE A 184 -8.10 1.55 -3.58
N GLY A 185 -8.55 1.55 -2.33
CA GLY A 185 -9.24 0.41 -1.74
C GLY A 185 -8.30 -0.79 -1.61
N ALA A 186 -8.84 -2.00 -1.78
CA ALA A 186 -8.05 -3.24 -1.78
C ALA A 186 -7.65 -3.64 -3.21
N VAL A 187 -6.36 -3.83 -3.44
CA VAL A 187 -5.77 -4.17 -4.74
C VAL A 187 -4.84 -5.37 -4.59
N ASP A 188 -4.97 -6.36 -5.47
CA ASP A 188 -4.01 -7.46 -5.60
C ASP A 188 -2.88 -7.04 -6.53
N LEU A 189 -1.65 -6.92 -6.00
CA LEU A 189 -0.49 -6.45 -6.76
C LEU A 189 0.13 -7.56 -7.62
N GLY A 190 -0.02 -8.81 -7.20
CA GLY A 190 0.51 -9.99 -7.87
C GLY A 190 1.12 -10.99 -6.90
N SER A 191 1.94 -11.89 -7.43
CA SER A 191 2.62 -12.94 -6.66
C SER A 191 4.09 -13.06 -7.06
N VAL A 192 4.90 -13.62 -6.16
CA VAL A 192 6.32 -13.92 -6.40
C VAL A 192 6.64 -15.33 -5.91
N THR A 193 7.53 -16.03 -6.60
CA THR A 193 7.93 -17.41 -6.30
C THR A 193 9.41 -17.45 -5.96
N ALA A 194 9.78 -18.16 -4.90
CA ALA A 194 11.16 -18.34 -4.49
C ALA A 194 11.99 -18.99 -5.63
N PRO A 195 13.25 -18.58 -5.83
CA PRO A 195 14.03 -17.66 -4.99
C PRO A 195 13.99 -16.20 -5.48
N ASP A 196 13.07 -15.85 -6.38
CA ASP A 196 13.05 -14.53 -6.99
C ASP A 196 12.49 -13.47 -6.02
N ASN A 197 12.97 -12.24 -6.18
CA ASN A 197 12.39 -11.06 -5.54
C ASN A 197 11.38 -10.41 -6.49
N ALA A 198 10.48 -9.60 -5.94
CA ALA A 198 9.56 -8.80 -6.74
C ALA A 198 9.47 -7.36 -6.24
N ARG A 199 9.22 -6.45 -7.19
CA ARG A 199 8.94 -5.04 -6.92
C ARG A 199 7.65 -4.65 -7.62
N PHE A 200 6.73 -4.06 -6.88
CA PHE A 200 5.48 -3.51 -7.38
C PHE A 200 5.47 -2.00 -7.20
N THR A 201 5.15 -1.27 -8.26
CA THR A 201 5.09 0.19 -8.25
C THR A 201 3.79 0.69 -8.85
N TYR A 202 3.21 1.70 -8.22
CA TYR A 202 2.03 2.40 -8.73
C TYR A 202 2.04 3.84 -8.22
N SER A 203 1.30 4.73 -8.90
CA SER A 203 1.33 6.15 -8.61
C SER A 203 -0.04 6.79 -8.69
N LYS A 204 -0.16 7.98 -8.11
CA LYS A 204 -1.32 8.86 -8.24
C LYS A 204 -0.86 10.31 -8.27
N ALA A 205 -1.42 11.07 -9.20
CA ALA A 205 -1.33 12.52 -9.24
C ALA A 205 -2.25 13.15 -8.19
N PHE A 206 -1.76 14.23 -7.58
CA PHE A 206 -2.48 15.06 -6.63
C PHE A 206 -2.49 16.49 -7.15
N ALA A 207 -3.68 17.05 -7.32
CA ALA A 207 -3.86 18.43 -7.73
C ALA A 207 -4.72 19.19 -6.72
N TRP A 208 -4.45 20.48 -6.50
CA TRP A 208 -5.30 21.31 -5.64
C TRP A 208 -6.77 21.25 -6.06
N ALA A 209 -7.03 21.21 -7.38
CA ALA A 209 -8.36 21.13 -7.97
C ALA A 209 -9.15 19.86 -7.57
N ASP A 210 -8.48 18.77 -7.18
CA ASP A 210 -9.14 17.54 -6.70
C ASP A 210 -9.79 17.73 -5.32
N TYR A 211 -9.33 18.72 -4.56
CA TYR A 211 -9.79 19.03 -3.20
C TYR A 211 -10.71 20.25 -3.17
N GLY A 212 -10.33 21.31 -3.89
CA GLY A 212 -11.13 22.53 -4.07
C GLY A 212 -11.27 23.44 -2.84
N ALA A 213 -10.75 23.05 -1.68
CA ALA A 213 -10.77 23.82 -0.45
C ALA A 213 -9.59 23.46 0.46
N GLU A 214 -9.32 24.33 1.43
CA GLU A 214 -8.25 24.10 2.41
C GLU A 214 -8.45 22.81 3.18
N GLY A 215 -7.35 22.13 3.49
CA GLY A 215 -7.44 20.86 4.17
C GLY A 215 -6.10 20.23 4.51
N SER A 216 -6.15 19.27 5.44
CA SER A 216 -5.04 18.41 5.81
C SER A 216 -5.52 16.96 5.75
N TYR A 217 -4.86 16.16 4.92
CA TYR A 217 -5.22 14.78 4.66
C TYR A 217 -4.05 13.86 4.95
N PHE A 218 -4.36 12.66 5.45
CA PHE A 218 -3.40 11.59 5.65
C PHE A 218 -3.93 10.32 4.99
N TYR A 219 -3.14 9.76 4.08
CA TYR A 219 -3.49 8.53 3.37
C TYR A 219 -2.58 7.41 3.86
N ALA A 220 -3.18 6.47 4.59
CA ALA A 220 -2.48 5.27 5.03
C ALA A 220 -2.53 4.22 3.91
N ASN A 221 -1.45 3.44 3.80
CA ASN A 221 -1.36 2.39 2.81
C ASN A 221 -0.59 1.19 3.38
N THR A 222 -1.19 0.01 3.34
CA THR A 222 -0.63 -1.22 3.91
C THR A 222 -0.56 -2.31 2.85
N ALA A 223 0.64 -2.84 2.59
CA ALA A 223 0.84 -4.03 1.77
C ALA A 223 1.07 -5.24 2.66
N THR A 224 0.45 -6.38 2.34
CA THR A 224 0.48 -7.62 3.12
C THR A 224 0.81 -8.80 2.22
N ILE A 225 1.71 -9.66 2.69
CA ILE A 225 1.90 -11.02 2.16
C ILE A 225 0.80 -11.91 2.73
N LEU A 226 -0.06 -12.47 1.89
CA LEU A 226 -1.26 -13.18 2.36
C LEU A 226 -0.93 -14.49 3.10
N GLU A 227 0.08 -15.21 2.66
CA GLU A 227 0.44 -16.53 3.17
C GLU A 227 1.17 -16.46 4.52
N THR A 228 1.96 -15.41 4.75
CA THR A 228 2.73 -15.22 5.99
C THR A 228 2.08 -14.24 6.96
N GLY A 229 1.18 -13.37 6.47
CA GLY A 229 0.60 -12.26 7.22
C GLY A 229 1.57 -11.11 7.50
N GLN A 230 2.80 -11.16 7.00
CA GLN A 230 3.75 -10.05 7.11
C GLN A 230 3.24 -8.86 6.31
N TYR A 231 3.51 -7.65 6.81
CA TYR A 231 3.03 -6.44 6.19
C TYR A 231 4.02 -5.28 6.33
N ALA A 232 3.91 -4.31 5.43
CA ALA A 232 4.63 -3.06 5.47
C ALA A 232 3.68 -1.90 5.18
N THR A 233 3.92 -0.74 5.81
CA THR A 233 3.06 0.44 5.70
C THR A 233 3.82 1.63 5.14
N ALA A 234 3.10 2.50 4.44
CA ALA A 234 3.56 3.82 4.04
C ALA A 234 2.43 4.83 4.23
N GLY A 235 2.76 6.07 4.58
CA GLY A 235 1.79 7.14 4.78
C GLY A 235 2.17 8.38 3.98
N LEU A 236 1.16 9.02 3.38
CA LEU A 236 1.30 10.26 2.62
C LEU A 236 0.48 11.36 3.30
N LYS A 237 1.11 12.50 3.58
CA LYS A 237 0.43 13.71 4.05
C LYS A 237 0.21 14.65 2.88
N VAL A 238 -1.00 15.17 2.73
CA VAL A 238 -1.33 16.19 1.74
C VAL A 238 -1.93 17.39 2.45
N ASN A 239 -1.34 18.56 2.26
CA ASN A 239 -1.96 19.82 2.68
C ASN A 239 -2.40 20.60 1.47
N VAL A 240 -3.53 21.30 1.60
CA VAL A 240 -4.18 22.05 0.54
C VAL A 240 -4.33 23.50 0.99
N GLN A 241 -3.84 24.43 0.18
CA GLN A 241 -3.83 25.85 0.49
C GLN A 241 -5.25 26.42 0.54
N GLY A 242 -5.50 27.26 1.53
CA GLY A 242 -6.74 28.01 1.69
C GLY A 242 -6.62 29.48 1.31
N TYR A 243 -7.75 30.17 1.45
CA TYR A 243 -7.82 31.61 1.33
C TYR A 243 -7.88 32.25 2.73
N VAL A 244 -7.09 33.30 2.94
CA VAL A 244 -7.24 34.22 4.05
C VAL A 244 -8.06 35.41 3.57
N TYR A 245 -9.18 35.68 4.24
CA TYR A 245 -10.11 36.74 3.86
C TYR A 245 -9.80 38.07 4.53
N GLU A 246 -9.85 39.14 3.76
CA GLU A 246 -9.60 40.51 4.22
C GLU A 246 -10.62 41.49 3.61
N THR A 247 -10.86 42.59 4.32
CA THR A 247 -11.65 43.73 3.85
C THR A 247 -10.88 44.49 2.77
N ALA A 248 -11.55 44.81 1.67
CA ALA A 248 -11.01 45.62 0.58
C ALA A 248 -11.91 46.80 0.21
N PHE A 249 -11.30 47.94 -0.16
CA PHE A 249 -12.00 49.11 -0.68
C PHE A 249 -11.35 49.61 -1.98
N ALA A 250 -12.18 50.06 -2.91
CA ALA A 250 -11.70 50.64 -4.15
C ALA A 250 -11.32 52.11 -3.97
N LYS A 251 -10.11 52.47 -4.43
CA LYS A 251 -9.57 53.82 -4.33
C LYS A 251 -9.37 54.42 -5.72
N GLY A 252 -10.10 55.49 -6.01
CA GLY A 252 -9.81 56.37 -7.14
C GLY A 252 -8.72 57.41 -6.84
N ASP A 253 -8.32 58.14 -7.88
CA ASP A 253 -7.27 59.15 -7.77
C ASP A 253 -7.67 60.28 -6.80
N ASP A 254 -8.88 60.82 -6.96
CA ASP A 254 -9.45 61.91 -6.16
C ASP A 254 -10.32 61.40 -4.98
N ALA A 255 -10.05 60.19 -4.49
CA ALA A 255 -10.83 59.59 -3.42
C ALA A 255 -10.68 60.35 -2.09
N THR A 256 -11.76 60.41 -1.30
CA THR A 256 -11.74 60.98 0.06
C THR A 256 -11.69 59.86 1.09
N ASP A 257 -10.75 59.97 2.04
CA ASP A 257 -10.59 59.02 3.13
C ASP A 257 -11.78 59.04 4.10
N PHE A 258 -12.12 57.88 4.65
CA PHE A 258 -13.08 57.79 5.76
C PHE A 258 -12.54 58.41 7.04
N ILE A 259 -11.22 58.38 7.23
CA ILE A 259 -10.53 58.93 8.39
C ILE A 259 -10.32 60.44 8.15
N PRO A 260 -10.57 61.32 9.15
CA PRO A 260 -10.82 61.02 10.57
C PRO A 260 -12.30 60.87 10.95
N THR A 261 -13.23 61.00 10.00
CA THR A 261 -14.69 60.95 10.27
C THR A 261 -15.10 59.61 10.89
N PHE A 262 -14.48 58.52 10.46
CA PHE A 262 -14.67 57.17 11.00
C PHE A 262 -13.33 56.58 11.43
N SER A 263 -13.36 55.65 12.38
CA SER A 263 -12.18 54.86 12.77
C SER A 263 -11.84 53.75 11.77
N ARG A 264 -12.77 53.41 10.86
CA ARG A 264 -12.57 52.44 9.79
C ARG A 264 -11.88 53.13 8.61
N TRP A 265 -10.87 52.47 8.06
CA TRP A 265 -10.23 52.90 6.83
C TRP A 265 -11.10 52.58 5.60
N GLY A 266 -10.86 53.28 4.51
CA GLY A 266 -11.59 53.12 3.25
C GLY A 266 -11.81 54.47 2.57
N TRP A 267 -12.45 54.42 1.41
CA TRP A 267 -12.56 55.58 0.54
C TRP A 267 -13.96 55.74 -0.03
N THR A 268 -14.35 57.00 -0.21
CA THR A 268 -15.52 57.41 -0.99
C THR A 268 -15.04 58.18 -2.23
N ASN A 269 -15.61 57.87 -3.38
CA ASN A 269 -15.16 58.34 -4.68
C ASN A 269 -16.23 59.23 -5.32
N ARG A 270 -15.95 60.52 -5.51
CA ARG A 270 -16.91 61.46 -6.13
C ARG A 270 -16.77 61.43 -7.64
N ILE A 271 -17.84 61.09 -8.35
CA ILE A 271 -17.83 60.95 -9.83
C ILE A 271 -18.99 61.69 -10.51
N GLY A 272 -18.79 62.03 -11.78
CA GLY A 272 -19.85 62.38 -12.73
C GLY A 272 -20.15 61.21 -13.67
N GLU A 273 -21.00 61.42 -14.68
CA GLU A 273 -21.21 60.38 -15.70
C GLU A 273 -19.89 60.08 -16.44
N GLY A 274 -19.63 58.80 -16.66
CA GLY A 274 -18.37 58.31 -17.22
C GLY A 274 -18.05 56.88 -16.78
N THR A 275 -16.89 56.41 -17.23
CA THR A 275 -16.31 55.12 -16.84
C THR A 275 -15.02 55.35 -16.08
N TYR A 276 -14.89 54.68 -14.94
CA TYR A 276 -13.75 54.79 -14.03
C TYR A 276 -13.22 53.39 -13.71
N THR A 277 -11.90 53.27 -13.52
CA THR A 277 -11.27 52.05 -13.01
C THR A 277 -10.47 52.43 -11.79
N TRP A 278 -10.70 51.72 -10.69
CA TRP A 278 -10.07 51.96 -9.40
C TRP A 278 -9.34 50.71 -8.92
N ASP A 279 -8.22 50.91 -8.25
CA ASP A 279 -7.50 49.82 -7.60
C ASP A 279 -8.25 49.36 -6.36
N LEU A 280 -8.39 48.05 -6.19
CA LEU A 280 -9.01 47.42 -5.02
C LEU A 280 -7.92 47.03 -4.02
N TRP A 281 -7.90 47.71 -2.86
CA TRP A 281 -6.88 47.52 -1.84
C TRP A 281 -7.44 46.79 -0.63
N ALA A 282 -6.82 45.66 -0.25
CA ALA A 282 -7.11 44.93 0.97
C ALA A 282 -6.17 45.35 2.11
N GLY A 283 -6.70 45.42 3.34
CA GLY A 283 -5.88 45.65 4.54
C GLY A 283 -5.13 47.00 4.59
N ALA A 284 -5.56 48.01 3.83
CA ALA A 284 -4.91 49.33 3.76
C ALA A 284 -5.26 50.21 4.98
N ALA A 285 -4.91 49.73 6.17
CA ALA A 285 -5.16 50.42 7.43
C ALA A 285 -4.68 51.88 7.39
N GLN A 286 -5.41 52.78 8.05
CA GLN A 286 -5.15 54.23 8.03
C GLN A 286 -5.29 54.89 6.65
N CYS A 287 -5.97 54.25 5.70
CA CYS A 287 -6.09 54.69 4.30
C CYS A 287 -4.72 54.78 3.60
N ASP A 288 -3.75 53.99 4.04
CA ASP A 288 -2.38 53.98 3.54
C ASP A 288 -2.16 52.76 2.63
N THR A 289 -2.15 52.99 1.31
CA THR A 289 -1.99 51.90 0.33
C THR A 289 -0.60 51.25 0.38
N SER A 290 0.41 51.91 0.97
CA SER A 290 1.73 51.28 1.17
C SER A 290 1.72 50.15 2.21
N LYS A 291 0.67 50.10 3.04
CA LYS A 291 0.41 49.04 4.03
C LYS A 291 -0.62 48.03 3.54
N GLY A 292 -1.28 48.31 2.41
CA GLY A 292 -2.31 47.45 1.83
C GLY A 292 -1.74 46.53 0.76
N THR A 293 -2.53 45.51 0.42
CA THR A 293 -2.26 44.62 -0.72
C THR A 293 -3.19 45.01 -1.86
N LEU A 294 -2.64 45.20 -3.06
CA LEU A 294 -3.44 45.39 -4.26
C LEU A 294 -4.04 44.04 -4.66
N VAL A 295 -5.36 43.88 -4.50
CA VAL A 295 -6.03 42.58 -4.65
C VAL A 295 -6.92 42.49 -5.88
N GLY A 296 -7.01 43.55 -6.66
CA GLY A 296 -7.82 43.59 -7.87
C GLY A 296 -8.11 45.01 -8.33
N SER A 297 -9.18 45.15 -9.12
CA SER A 297 -9.68 46.43 -9.59
C SER A 297 -11.21 46.46 -9.58
N VAL A 298 -11.75 47.68 -9.62
CA VAL A 298 -13.19 47.93 -9.71
C VAL A 298 -13.44 48.87 -10.88
N THR A 299 -14.27 48.43 -11.82
CA THR A 299 -14.77 49.28 -12.90
C THR A 299 -16.13 49.83 -12.52
N VAL A 300 -16.26 51.15 -12.55
CA VAL A 300 -17.52 51.85 -12.29
C VAL A 300 -17.99 52.55 -13.55
N VAL A 301 -19.20 52.23 -14.00
CA VAL A 301 -19.86 52.89 -15.14
C VAL A 301 -21.05 53.66 -14.61
N TYR A 302 -21.00 54.99 -14.73
CA TYR A 302 -22.12 55.87 -14.41
C TYR A 302 -22.70 56.47 -15.70
N SER A 303 -23.89 56.03 -16.09
CA SER A 303 -24.54 56.45 -17.33
C SER A 303 -26.06 56.40 -17.22
N GLY A 304 -26.76 57.39 -17.78
CA GLY A 304 -28.22 57.42 -17.80
C GLY A 304 -28.84 57.44 -16.40
N GLY A 305 -28.15 58.06 -15.44
CA GLY A 305 -28.55 58.06 -14.04
C GLY A 305 -28.28 56.77 -13.27
N GLN A 306 -27.66 55.74 -13.85
CA GLN A 306 -27.38 54.45 -13.19
C GLN A 306 -25.89 54.23 -12.96
N VAL A 307 -25.52 53.73 -11.78
CA VAL A 307 -24.15 53.34 -11.43
C VAL A 307 -24.05 51.82 -11.43
N ALA A 308 -23.26 51.27 -12.35
CA ALA A 308 -22.91 49.85 -12.38
C ALA A 308 -21.46 49.68 -11.88
N VAL A 309 -21.23 48.68 -11.02
CA VAL A 309 -19.93 48.40 -10.43
C VAL A 309 -19.55 46.96 -10.70
N THR A 310 -18.41 46.75 -11.35
CA THR A 310 -17.87 45.44 -11.69
C THR A 310 -16.54 45.27 -10.96
N TYR A 311 -16.45 44.26 -10.10
CA TYR A 311 -15.22 43.92 -9.41
C TYR A 311 -14.45 42.85 -10.16
N GLN A 312 -13.13 42.96 -10.18
CA GLN A 312 -12.22 41.99 -10.76
C GLN A 312 -11.11 41.68 -9.76
N ALA A 313 -11.01 40.43 -9.32
CA ALA A 313 -9.90 39.99 -8.48
C ALA A 313 -8.59 39.91 -9.29
N ALA A 314 -7.47 40.18 -8.64
CA ALA A 314 -6.15 39.86 -9.17
C ALA A 314 -5.96 38.34 -9.25
N ASN A 315 -4.99 37.88 -10.04
CA ASN A 315 -4.75 36.44 -10.25
C ASN A 315 -4.51 35.72 -8.90
N GLY A 316 -5.17 34.58 -8.73
CA GLY A 316 -5.11 33.78 -7.50
C GLY A 316 -5.99 34.30 -6.36
N ASN A 317 -6.59 35.49 -6.45
CA ASN A 317 -7.52 36.01 -5.44
C ASN A 317 -8.98 35.73 -5.81
N VAL A 318 -9.87 35.73 -4.81
CA VAL A 318 -11.32 35.56 -5.00
C VAL A 318 -12.10 36.66 -4.30
N ILE A 319 -13.26 37.04 -4.86
CA ILE A 319 -14.19 37.96 -4.24
C ILE A 319 -15.31 37.14 -3.62
N ASP A 320 -15.46 37.26 -2.30
CA ASP A 320 -16.47 36.53 -1.52
C ASP A 320 -17.78 37.32 -1.42
N GLU A 321 -17.66 38.61 -1.10
CA GLU A 321 -18.80 39.50 -0.92
C GLU A 321 -18.50 40.87 -1.50
N THR A 322 -19.53 41.57 -2.00
CA THR A 322 -19.40 42.95 -2.47
C THR A 322 -20.52 43.83 -1.91
N HIS A 323 -20.19 45.08 -1.63
CA HIS A 323 -21.12 46.09 -1.17
C HIS A 323 -20.86 47.40 -1.89
N VAL A 324 -21.92 48.02 -2.41
CA VAL A 324 -21.82 49.26 -3.19
C VAL A 324 -22.77 50.31 -2.64
N TYR A 325 -22.22 51.46 -2.27
CA TYR A 325 -22.99 52.67 -2.04
C TYR A 325 -22.84 53.59 -3.25
N ALA A 326 -23.94 54.18 -3.71
CA ALA A 326 -23.95 55.32 -4.62
C ALA A 326 -25.01 56.31 -4.15
N GLY A 327 -24.65 57.59 -3.95
CA GLY A 327 -25.60 58.59 -3.48
C GLY A 327 -25.09 60.01 -3.57
N TYR A 328 -25.97 60.98 -3.31
CA TYR A 328 -25.61 62.41 -3.32
C TYR A 328 -24.83 62.84 -2.08
N ASP A 329 -25.06 62.16 -0.96
CA ASP A 329 -24.30 62.37 0.27
C ASP A 329 -22.95 61.64 0.19
N MET A 330 -21.93 62.20 0.85
CA MET A 330 -20.58 61.62 0.87
C MET A 330 -20.53 60.22 1.48
N PHE A 331 -21.41 59.96 2.45
CA PHE A 331 -21.56 58.70 3.16
C PHE A 331 -23.04 58.30 3.24
N PRO A 332 -23.37 57.00 3.26
CA PRO A 332 -24.71 56.54 3.57
C PRO A 332 -25.11 56.96 4.99
N LYS A 333 -26.42 57.08 5.22
CA LYS A 333 -26.97 57.46 6.51
C LYS A 333 -27.84 56.35 7.07
N VAL A 334 -27.71 56.08 8.36
CA VAL A 334 -28.59 55.18 9.11
C VAL A 334 -29.38 55.95 10.15
N LYS A 335 -30.59 55.47 10.42
CA LYS A 335 -31.46 56.07 11.43
C LYS A 335 -31.07 55.53 12.81
N ILE A 336 -30.53 56.40 13.66
CA ILE A 336 -30.26 56.11 15.08
C ILE A 336 -31.25 56.92 15.92
N GLY A 337 -32.25 56.24 16.46
CA GLY A 337 -33.38 56.88 17.13
C GLY A 337 -34.18 57.77 16.16
N LYS A 338 -34.15 59.10 16.39
CA LYS A 338 -34.84 60.09 15.55
C LYS A 338 -33.91 60.82 14.56
N LYS A 339 -32.61 60.57 14.59
CA LYS A 339 -31.60 61.27 13.77
C LYS A 339 -31.06 60.35 12.67
N MET A 340 -30.76 60.95 11.52
CA MET A 340 -29.93 60.31 10.50
C MET A 340 -28.47 60.63 10.81
N VAL A 341 -27.62 59.60 10.81
CA VAL A 341 -26.19 59.71 11.12
C VAL A 341 -25.40 59.03 10.01
N ASP A 342 -24.30 59.65 9.57
CA ASP A 342 -23.41 59.09 8.56
C ASP A 342 -22.79 57.77 9.05
N THR A 343 -22.57 56.84 8.13
CA THR A 343 -21.99 55.52 8.42
C THR A 343 -21.17 55.00 7.25
N VAL A 344 -20.22 54.11 7.54
CA VAL A 344 -19.45 53.32 6.57
C VAL A 344 -19.65 51.81 6.79
N ALA A 345 -20.77 51.45 7.43
CA ALA A 345 -21.15 50.06 7.62
C ALA A 345 -21.70 49.48 6.30
N PRO A 346 -21.13 48.38 5.78
CA PRO A 346 -21.55 47.83 4.49
C PRO A 346 -23.04 47.52 4.37
N GLY A 347 -23.70 47.07 5.45
CA GLY A 347 -25.14 46.82 5.47
C GLY A 347 -26.04 48.07 5.30
N ALA A 348 -25.46 49.28 5.29
CA ALA A 348 -26.16 50.52 4.99
C ALA A 348 -25.95 51.01 3.54
N TYR A 349 -25.15 50.29 2.75
CA TYR A 349 -24.80 50.71 1.40
C TYR A 349 -25.99 50.46 0.47
N THR A 350 -26.32 51.48 -0.32
CA THR A 350 -27.46 51.47 -1.24
C THR A 350 -27.05 52.16 -2.52
N ASN A 351 -27.60 51.70 -3.64
CA ASN A 351 -27.42 52.31 -4.96
C ASN A 351 -28.81 52.48 -5.59
N PRO A 352 -29.58 53.49 -5.15
CA PRO A 352 -30.99 53.60 -5.54
C PRO A 352 -31.19 53.93 -7.02
N GLY A 353 -30.31 54.73 -7.65
CA GLY A 353 -30.60 55.36 -8.94
C GLY A 353 -31.99 56.05 -8.97
N SER A 354 -32.44 56.68 -10.05
CA SER A 354 -31.69 57.33 -11.12
C SER A 354 -31.13 58.66 -10.62
N PHE A 355 -29.82 58.85 -10.75
CA PHE A 355 -29.14 60.06 -10.33
C PHE A 355 -29.14 61.14 -11.42
N THR A 356 -29.00 62.38 -10.98
CA THR A 356 -28.80 63.56 -11.84
C THR A 356 -27.61 64.34 -11.28
N GLY A 357 -26.55 64.50 -12.07
CA GLY A 357 -25.31 65.15 -11.61
C GLY A 357 -24.35 64.20 -10.88
N SER A 358 -23.39 64.76 -10.15
CA SER A 358 -22.35 63.97 -9.48
C SER A 358 -22.86 63.20 -8.27
N VAL A 359 -22.28 62.02 -8.03
CA VAL A 359 -22.56 61.14 -6.88
C VAL A 359 -21.27 60.73 -6.19
N TYR A 360 -21.38 60.24 -4.96
CA TYR A 360 -20.33 59.57 -4.23
C TYR A 360 -20.55 58.06 -4.30
N VAL A 361 -19.47 57.30 -4.54
CA VAL A 361 -19.49 55.85 -4.65
C VAL A 361 -18.50 55.24 -3.66
N ILE A 362 -18.97 54.28 -2.88
CA ILE A 362 -18.12 53.42 -2.06
C ILE A 362 -18.25 52.01 -2.64
N ALA A 363 -17.12 51.43 -3.05
CA ALA A 363 -17.03 50.04 -3.48
C ALA A 363 -16.20 49.28 -2.46
N HIS A 364 -16.83 48.31 -1.80
CA HIS A 364 -16.28 47.47 -0.75
C HIS A 364 -16.40 46.01 -1.15
N ALA A 365 -15.39 45.22 -0.87
CA ALA A 365 -15.42 43.77 -1.04
C ALA A 365 -14.78 43.04 0.15
N VAL A 366 -15.19 41.80 0.36
CA VAL A 366 -14.41 40.82 1.13
C VAL A 366 -13.66 39.98 0.11
N VAL A 367 -12.33 39.92 0.25
CA VAL A 367 -11.45 39.29 -0.74
C VAL A 367 -10.64 38.20 -0.07
N GLY A 368 -10.68 36.99 -0.64
CA GLY A 368 -9.82 35.88 -0.25
C GLY A 368 -8.50 35.94 -1.02
N MET A 369 -7.38 35.91 -0.30
CA MET A 369 -6.03 35.81 -0.85
C MET A 369 -5.44 34.44 -0.48
N PRO A 370 -4.68 33.77 -1.36
CA PRO A 370 -3.99 32.53 -1.00
C PRO A 370 -3.16 32.73 0.28
N ASP A 371 -3.29 31.81 1.24
CA ASP A 371 -2.59 31.93 2.53
C ASP A 371 -1.06 32.06 2.30
N PRO A 372 -0.46 33.22 2.63
CA PRO A 372 0.96 33.46 2.39
C PRO A 372 1.88 32.69 3.35
N THR A 373 1.31 32.05 4.38
CA THR A 373 2.05 31.24 5.36
C THR A 373 1.99 29.74 5.04
N PHE A 374 1.29 29.36 3.97
CA PHE A 374 1.17 27.98 3.53
C PHE A 374 2.40 27.52 2.74
N GLY A 375 2.90 26.33 3.06
CA GLY A 375 4.07 25.74 2.43
C GLY A 375 5.16 25.38 3.45
N PRO A 376 6.31 24.88 2.96
CA PRO A 376 7.47 24.49 3.77
C PRO A 376 8.19 25.66 4.46
#